data_AF-A0A7C7WSS7-F1
#
_entry.id   AF-A0A7C7WSS7-F1
#
_cell.length_a   1.000
_cell.length_b   1.000
_cell.length_c   1.000
_cell.angle_alpha   90.00
_cell.angle_beta   90.00
_cell.angle_gamma   90.00
#
_symmetry.space_group_name_H-M   'P 1'
#
loop_
_entity.id
_entity.type
_entity.pdbx_description
1 polymer ?
#
loop_
_entity_poly.entity_id
_entity_poly.type
_entity_poly.pdbx_seq_one_letter_code
_entity_poly.pdbx_strand_id
1 'polypeptide(L)'
;MTNIDLTPRQMLFVLPTANVDGTLAPLDFAHPVLAAELADALIDMRRAMGHTDGTAYQYRRALMSLLRGLPDACPRTVSLATPGLALIDALHAWESALAGNYPPESAIPYKYGRQIRALVRVHAANGRDVSDATLRWAQAHVLHQGGDSTPLDEFSNAERLAIRNACRARIRELEARLAVGRRLLASADDPRSTGWERSADVLWGIRHLGRRPGASIEADVLRACASGV
;
A
#
# COMPACT_ATOMS: atom_id res chain seq x y z
N MET A 1 -30.21 20.34 1.32
CA MET A 1 -29.29 19.60 0.43
C MET A 1 -27.88 19.84 0.95
N THR A 2 -27.35 18.89 1.71
CA THR A 2 -25.96 18.95 2.20
C THR A 2 -25.04 18.97 0.98
N ASN A 3 -24.16 19.97 0.89
CA ASN A 3 -23.22 20.09 -0.22
C ASN A 3 -22.16 18.99 -0.07
N ILE A 4 -22.34 17.86 -0.75
CA ILE A 4 -21.42 16.73 -0.66
C ILE A 4 -20.15 17.09 -1.44
N ASP A 5 -19.04 17.23 -0.73
CA ASP A 5 -17.74 17.44 -1.34
C ASP A 5 -17.20 16.14 -1.95
N LEU A 6 -17.13 16.10 -3.28
CA LEU A 6 -16.62 14.97 -4.05
C LEU A 6 -15.25 15.26 -4.68
N THR A 7 -14.54 16.28 -4.19
CA THR A 7 -13.19 16.60 -4.68
C THR A 7 -12.20 15.47 -4.38
N PRO A 8 -11.11 15.31 -5.15
CA PRO A 8 -10.11 14.28 -4.87
C PRO A 8 -9.44 14.45 -3.49
N ARG A 9 -9.40 13.36 -2.71
CA ARG A 9 -8.70 13.29 -1.43
C ARG A 9 -7.24 12.93 -1.69
N GLN A 10 -6.36 13.93 -1.62
CA GLN A 10 -4.92 13.73 -1.82
C GLN A 10 -4.30 12.99 -0.63
N MET A 11 -3.54 11.93 -0.92
CA MET A 11 -2.82 11.17 0.09
C MET A 11 -1.47 10.74 -0.46
N LEU A 12 -0.38 11.10 0.22
CA LEU A 12 0.95 10.58 -0.07
C LEU A 12 1.37 9.61 1.03
N PHE A 13 1.83 8.43 0.65
CA PHE A 13 2.36 7.41 1.57
C PHE A 13 3.87 7.25 1.32
N VAL A 14 4.69 7.59 2.31
CA VAL A 14 6.13 7.36 2.32
C VAL A 14 6.39 5.96 2.85
N LEU A 15 6.56 5.00 1.94
CA LEU A 15 6.91 3.63 2.27
C LEU A 15 8.44 3.48 2.25
N PRO A 16 9.01 2.45 2.91
CA PRO A 16 10.47 2.26 2.95
C PRO A 16 11.15 2.20 1.57
N THR A 17 10.38 1.84 0.53
CA THR A 17 10.90 1.52 -0.81
C THR A 17 10.44 2.50 -1.88
N ALA A 18 9.40 3.29 -1.61
CA ALA A 18 8.77 4.17 -2.58
C ALA A 18 7.85 5.18 -1.90
N ASN A 19 7.70 6.34 -2.53
CA ASN A 19 6.58 7.23 -2.27
C ASN A 19 5.42 6.79 -3.17
N VAL A 20 4.30 6.46 -2.55
CA VAL A 20 3.09 6.04 -3.27
C VAL A 20 2.08 7.17 -3.22
N ASP A 21 1.72 7.69 -4.39
CA ASP A 21 0.52 8.50 -4.52
C ASP A 21 -0.69 7.60 -4.31
N GLY A 22 -1.45 7.91 -3.27
CA GLY A 22 -2.68 7.23 -2.94
C GLY A 22 -3.88 8.16 -2.95
N THR A 23 -3.82 9.22 -3.75
CA THR A 23 -4.98 10.05 -4.07
C THR A 23 -6.18 9.17 -4.44
N LEU A 24 -7.34 9.60 -3.96
CA LEU A 24 -8.62 8.94 -4.17
C LEU A 24 -9.60 9.97 -4.69
N ALA A 25 -9.99 9.85 -5.96
CA ALA A 25 -11.06 10.66 -6.53
C ALA A 25 -12.40 9.92 -6.33
N PRO A 26 -13.34 10.44 -5.53
CA PRO A 26 -14.59 9.74 -5.24
C PRO A 26 -15.40 9.42 -6.50
N LEU A 27 -15.34 10.29 -7.52
CA LEU A 27 -16.04 10.14 -8.79
C LEU A 27 -15.55 8.99 -9.67
N ASP A 28 -14.38 8.41 -9.37
CA ASP A 28 -13.87 7.23 -10.08
C ASP A 28 -14.58 5.93 -9.67
N PHE A 29 -15.46 5.98 -8.66
CA PHE A 29 -16.15 4.82 -8.10
C PHE A 29 -17.66 4.88 -8.34
N ALA A 30 -18.30 3.70 -8.37
CA ALA A 30 -19.73 3.57 -8.50
C ALA A 30 -20.50 4.24 -7.34
N HIS A 31 -19.92 4.28 -6.14
CA HIS A 31 -20.54 4.88 -4.94
C HIS A 31 -19.70 6.07 -4.45
N PRO A 32 -19.79 7.24 -5.11
CA PRO A 32 -18.90 8.37 -4.85
C PRO A 32 -19.06 8.99 -3.46
N VAL A 33 -20.28 9.00 -2.92
CA VAL A 33 -20.53 9.56 -1.58
C VAL A 33 -19.82 8.71 -0.51
N LEU A 34 -20.07 7.40 -0.52
CA LEU A 34 -19.40 6.45 0.36
C LEU A 34 -17.86 6.49 0.19
N ALA A 35 -17.37 6.64 -1.04
CA ALA A 35 -15.95 6.76 -1.32
C ALA A 35 -15.32 7.99 -0.65
N ALA A 36 -15.98 9.15 -0.74
CA ALA A 36 -15.54 10.38 -0.07
C ALA A 36 -15.54 10.22 1.45
N GLU A 37 -16.63 9.71 2.04
CA GLU A 37 -16.80 9.55 3.48
C GLU A 37 -15.74 8.65 4.13
N LEU A 38 -15.40 7.54 3.45
CA LEU A 38 -14.37 6.61 3.92
C LEU A 38 -12.95 7.12 3.67
N ALA A 39 -12.73 7.89 2.60
CA ALA A 39 -11.46 8.56 2.35
C ALA A 39 -11.17 9.63 3.42
N ASP A 40 -12.18 10.43 3.78
CA ASP A 40 -12.09 11.43 4.84
C ASP A 40 -11.82 10.76 6.19
N ALA A 41 -12.51 9.65 6.48
CA ALA A 41 -12.24 8.86 7.68
C ALA A 41 -10.80 8.33 7.73
N LEU A 42 -10.22 7.92 6.60
CA LEU A 42 -8.83 7.48 6.54
C LEU A 42 -7.85 8.64 6.79
N ILE A 43 -8.11 9.81 6.22
CA ILE A 43 -7.30 11.02 6.46
C ILE A 43 -7.34 11.40 7.94
N ASP A 44 -8.53 11.41 8.53
CA ASP A 44 -8.68 11.77 9.95
C ASP A 44 -8.03 10.74 10.86
N MET A 45 -8.17 9.44 10.55
CA MET A 45 -7.49 8.38 11.28
C MET A 45 -5.97 8.55 11.26
N ARG A 46 -5.40 8.93 10.11
CA ARG A 46 -3.96 9.20 9.96
C ARG A 46 -3.53 10.39 10.82
N ARG A 47 -4.33 11.47 10.84
CA ARG A 47 -4.05 12.68 11.63
C ARG A 47 -4.16 12.41 13.14
N ALA A 48 -5.19 11.70 13.57
CA ALA A 48 -5.49 11.51 14.99
C ALA A 48 -4.62 10.43 15.67
N MET A 49 -4.29 9.34 14.97
CA MET A 49 -3.65 8.17 15.59
C MET A 49 -2.15 8.04 15.29
N GLY A 50 -1.58 8.94 14.48
CA GLY A 50 -0.14 8.91 14.15
C GLY A 50 0.30 7.61 13.46
N HIS A 51 -0.59 6.94 12.74
CA HIS A 51 -0.26 5.68 12.05
C HIS A 51 0.89 5.87 11.08
N THR A 52 1.77 4.88 11.02
CA THR A 52 2.80 4.82 9.98
C THR A 52 2.14 4.79 8.59
N ASP A 53 2.81 5.38 7.60
CA ASP A 53 2.32 5.41 6.22
C ASP A 53 2.08 4.01 5.64
N GLY A 54 2.87 3.01 6.08
CA GLY A 54 2.62 1.62 5.73
C GLY A 54 1.29 1.09 6.26
N THR A 55 0.88 1.48 7.47
CA THR A 55 -0.41 1.08 8.05
C THR A 55 -1.55 1.78 7.33
N ALA A 56 -1.48 3.10 7.15
CA ALA A 56 -2.50 3.87 6.45
C ALA A 56 -2.66 3.40 4.98
N TYR A 57 -1.56 3.00 4.34
CA TYR A 57 -1.61 2.38 3.00
C TYR A 57 -2.38 1.05 2.99
N GLN A 58 -2.30 0.21 4.03
CA GLN A 58 -3.12 -1.00 4.11
C GLN A 58 -4.61 -0.69 4.25
N TYR A 59 -4.98 0.34 5.01
CA TYR A 59 -6.38 0.78 5.08
C TYR A 59 -6.88 1.28 3.73
N ARG A 60 -6.05 2.03 2.98
CA ARG A 60 -6.37 2.41 1.61
C ARG A 60 -6.60 1.18 0.73
N ARG A 61 -5.78 0.14 0.84
CA ARG A 61 -6.00 -1.10 0.07
C ARG A 61 -7.32 -1.78 0.39
N ALA A 62 -7.71 -1.84 1.67
CA ALA A 62 -9.02 -2.34 2.07
C ALA A 62 -10.16 -1.49 1.48
N LEU A 63 -10.02 -0.16 1.52
CA LEU A 63 -10.98 0.77 0.93
C LEU A 63 -11.13 0.56 -0.58
N MET A 64 -10.02 0.42 -1.31
CA MET A 64 -10.07 0.12 -2.75
C MET A 64 -10.72 -1.23 -3.05
N SER A 65 -10.51 -2.24 -2.20
CA SER A 65 -11.17 -3.54 -2.33
C SER A 65 -12.69 -3.42 -2.16
N LEU A 66 -13.13 -2.68 -1.15
CA LEU A 66 -14.54 -2.41 -0.92
C LEU A 66 -15.18 -1.67 -2.10
N LEU A 67 -14.66 -0.50 -2.46
CA LEU A 67 -15.29 0.36 -3.46
C LEU A 67 -15.35 -0.25 -4.86
N ARG A 68 -14.52 -1.26 -5.14
CA ARG A 68 -14.54 -2.03 -6.40
C ARG A 68 -15.34 -3.32 -6.33
N GLY A 69 -15.67 -3.78 -5.11
CA GLY A 69 -16.33 -5.07 -4.88
C GLY A 69 -17.75 -4.95 -4.34
N LEU A 70 -18.30 -3.74 -4.22
CA LEU A 70 -19.70 -3.55 -3.88
C LEU A 70 -20.59 -4.02 -5.05
N PRO A 71 -21.70 -4.71 -4.78
CA PRO A 71 -22.62 -5.18 -5.81
C PRO A 71 -23.39 -4.02 -6.46
N ASP A 72 -23.73 -4.17 -7.75
CA ASP A 72 -24.49 -3.17 -8.53
C ASP A 72 -25.88 -2.85 -7.95
N ALA A 73 -26.43 -3.78 -7.16
CA ALA A 73 -27.70 -3.57 -6.44
C ALA A 73 -27.59 -2.49 -5.35
N CYS A 74 -26.38 -2.14 -4.91
CA CYS A 74 -26.17 -1.07 -3.94
C CYS A 74 -26.41 0.30 -4.62
N PRO A 75 -27.23 1.19 -4.03
CA PRO A 75 -27.52 2.48 -4.65
C PRO A 75 -26.26 3.32 -4.87
N ARG A 76 -26.19 4.02 -6.01
CA ARG A 76 -25.09 4.94 -6.35
C ARG A 76 -24.89 6.04 -5.29
N THR A 77 -25.98 6.50 -4.69
CA THR A 77 -26.02 7.59 -3.71
C THR A 77 -25.88 7.10 -2.27
N VAL A 78 -25.53 5.83 -2.05
CA VAL A 78 -25.37 5.28 -0.70
C VAL A 78 -24.29 6.05 0.07
N SER A 79 -24.60 6.29 1.34
CA SER A 79 -23.77 6.98 2.34
C SER A 79 -23.80 6.16 3.63
N LEU A 80 -22.80 6.31 4.48
CA LEU A 80 -22.79 5.75 5.84
C LEU A 80 -24.00 6.20 6.68
N ALA A 81 -24.57 7.38 6.39
CA ALA A 81 -25.78 7.91 7.01
C ALA A 81 -27.09 7.37 6.40
N THR A 82 -27.02 6.65 5.27
CA THR A 82 -28.22 6.14 4.59
C THR A 82 -28.94 5.14 5.50
N PRO A 83 -30.23 5.37 5.83
CA PRO A 83 -31.00 4.45 6.64
C PRO A 83 -31.35 3.18 5.86
N GLY A 84 -31.63 2.09 6.59
CA GLY A 84 -32.01 0.81 6.01
C GLY A 84 -30.85 -0.19 5.89
N LEU A 85 -31.09 -1.26 5.14
CA LEU A 85 -30.18 -2.42 5.07
C LEU A 85 -29.38 -2.52 3.77
N ALA A 86 -29.70 -1.73 2.74
CA ALA A 86 -29.05 -1.86 1.43
C ALA A 86 -27.51 -1.76 1.48
N LEU A 87 -26.97 -0.83 2.28
CA LEU A 87 -25.52 -0.74 2.50
C LEU A 87 -25.00 -1.94 3.31
N ILE A 88 -25.75 -2.40 4.30
CA ILE A 88 -25.37 -3.50 5.18
C ILE A 88 -25.30 -4.80 4.40
N ASP A 89 -26.31 -5.08 3.58
CA ASP A 89 -26.38 -6.25 2.72
C ASP A 89 -25.22 -6.23 1.72
N ALA A 90 -24.92 -5.06 1.14
CA ALA A 90 -23.79 -4.88 0.24
C ALA A 90 -22.43 -5.10 0.94
N LEU A 91 -22.27 -4.63 2.18
CA LEU A 91 -21.07 -4.84 2.99
C LEU A 91 -20.87 -6.31 3.36
N HIS A 92 -21.94 -7.02 3.73
CA HIS A 92 -21.88 -8.45 3.98
C HIS A 92 -21.56 -9.24 2.71
N ALA A 93 -22.20 -8.91 1.58
CA ALA A 93 -21.94 -9.55 0.29
C ALA A 93 -20.47 -9.38 -0.13
N TRP A 94 -19.93 -8.16 -0.02
CA TRP A 94 -18.52 -7.89 -0.26
C TRP A 94 -17.62 -8.71 0.68
N GLU A 95 -17.90 -8.70 1.99
CA GLU A 95 -17.09 -9.41 2.97
C GLU A 95 -17.12 -10.92 2.76
N SER A 96 -18.28 -11.50 2.42
CA SER A 96 -18.42 -12.91 2.04
C SER A 96 -17.61 -13.23 0.77
N ALA A 97 -17.63 -12.35 -0.24
CA ALA A 97 -16.86 -12.53 -1.46
C ALA A 97 -15.34 -12.52 -1.23
N LEU A 98 -14.84 -11.83 -0.18
CA LEU A 98 -13.42 -11.88 0.16
C LEU A 98 -12.94 -13.31 0.44
N ALA A 99 -13.73 -14.17 1.10
CA ALA A 99 -13.32 -15.55 1.35
C ALA A 99 -13.19 -16.39 0.06
N GLY A 100 -13.99 -16.11 -0.96
CA GLY A 100 -13.87 -16.78 -2.26
C GLY A 100 -12.64 -16.34 -3.06
N ASN A 101 -12.17 -15.10 -2.83
CA ASN A 101 -11.08 -14.49 -3.61
C ASN A 101 -9.68 -14.72 -3.03
N TYR A 102 -9.59 -15.28 -1.83
CA TYR A 102 -8.31 -15.52 -1.16
C TYR A 102 -8.21 -16.97 -0.68
N PRO A 103 -7.00 -17.55 -0.64
CA PRO A 103 -6.79 -18.86 -0.04
C PRO A 103 -7.24 -18.88 1.43
N PRO A 104 -7.70 -20.04 1.96
CA PRO A 104 -8.20 -20.17 3.34
C PRO A 104 -7.23 -19.68 4.42
N GLU A 105 -5.92 -19.83 4.21
CA GLU A 105 -4.85 -19.40 5.10
C GLU A 105 -4.61 -17.87 5.08
N SER A 106 -5.23 -17.15 4.16
CA SER A 106 -5.03 -15.71 4.01
C SER A 106 -5.67 -14.94 5.15
N ALA A 107 -4.86 -14.12 5.83
CA ALA A 107 -5.38 -13.15 6.81
C ALA A 107 -6.00 -11.89 6.17
N ILE A 108 -6.04 -11.78 4.83
CA ILE A 108 -6.52 -10.57 4.15
C ILE A 108 -8.02 -10.33 4.38
N PRO A 109 -8.92 -11.31 4.21
CA PRO A 109 -10.36 -11.11 4.46
C PRO A 109 -10.62 -10.54 5.86
N TYR A 110 -10.01 -11.13 6.88
CA TYR A 110 -10.11 -10.64 8.27
C TYR A 110 -9.60 -9.20 8.41
N LYS A 111 -8.41 -8.90 7.87
CA LYS A 111 -7.80 -7.57 7.98
C LYS A 111 -8.64 -6.51 7.30
N TYR A 112 -9.11 -6.75 6.09
CA TYR A 112 -9.91 -5.79 5.34
C TYR A 112 -11.23 -5.51 6.03
N GLY A 113 -11.95 -6.55 6.48
CA GLY A 113 -13.18 -6.38 7.25
C GLY A 113 -12.96 -5.56 8.53
N ARG A 114 -11.87 -5.80 9.27
CA ARG A 114 -11.52 -5.01 10.46
C ARG A 114 -11.20 -3.55 10.14
N GLN A 115 -10.48 -3.30 9.05
CA GLN A 115 -10.05 -1.97 8.63
C GLN A 115 -11.23 -1.10 8.20
N ILE A 116 -12.16 -1.63 7.39
CA ILE A 116 -13.35 -0.87 6.98
C ILE A 116 -14.22 -0.51 8.19
N ARG A 117 -14.47 -1.47 9.09
CA ARG A 117 -15.21 -1.20 10.34
C ARG A 117 -14.54 -0.15 11.21
N ALA A 118 -13.20 -0.09 11.22
CA ALA A 118 -12.48 0.97 11.92
C ALA A 118 -12.65 2.34 11.26
N LEU A 119 -12.65 2.43 9.91
CA LEU A 119 -12.94 3.68 9.21
C LEU A 119 -14.34 4.21 9.51
N VAL A 120 -15.36 3.34 9.51
CA VAL A 120 -16.73 3.74 9.89
C VAL A 120 -16.79 4.29 11.32
N ARG A 121 -16.08 3.67 12.27
CA ARG A 121 -16.01 4.15 13.65
C ARG A 121 -15.28 5.49 13.76
N VAL A 122 -14.20 5.70 13.00
CA VAL A 122 -13.52 7.00 12.93
C VAL A 122 -14.45 8.07 12.36
N HIS A 123 -15.21 7.72 11.30
CA HIS A 123 -16.20 8.62 10.71
C HIS A 123 -17.22 9.09 11.75
N ALA A 124 -17.82 8.15 12.50
CA ALA A 124 -18.76 8.47 13.59
C ALA A 124 -18.10 9.24 14.75
N ALA A 125 -16.89 8.87 15.17
CA ALA A 125 -16.18 9.52 16.26
C ALA A 125 -15.82 10.99 15.97
N ASN A 126 -15.69 11.34 14.68
CA ASN A 126 -15.49 12.73 14.24
C ASN A 126 -16.81 13.51 14.10
N GLY A 127 -17.92 13.00 14.65
CA GLY A 127 -19.20 13.69 14.69
C GLY A 127 -19.95 13.73 13.36
N ARG A 128 -19.58 12.88 12.39
CA ARG A 128 -20.30 12.75 11.13
C ARG A 128 -21.38 11.68 11.22
N ASP A 129 -22.49 11.92 10.54
CA ASP A 129 -23.69 11.07 10.62
C ASP A 129 -23.41 9.66 10.09
N VAL A 130 -23.87 8.66 10.85
CA VAL A 130 -23.85 7.25 10.48
C VAL A 130 -25.17 6.64 10.91
N SER A 131 -25.81 5.85 10.05
CA SER A 131 -27.06 5.19 10.42
C SER A 131 -26.82 4.13 11.50
N ASP A 132 -27.79 3.94 12.39
CA ASP A 132 -27.67 2.96 13.50
C ASP A 132 -27.32 1.55 13.02
N ALA A 133 -27.88 1.14 11.87
CA ALA A 133 -27.58 -0.15 11.27
C ALA A 133 -26.10 -0.27 10.87
N THR A 134 -25.55 0.78 10.24
CA THR A 134 -24.14 0.85 9.82
C THR A 134 -23.21 0.89 11.02
N LEU A 135 -23.57 1.65 12.05
CA LEU A 135 -22.78 1.72 13.28
C LEU A 135 -22.76 0.36 14.02
N ARG A 136 -23.91 -0.32 14.14
CA ARG A 136 -23.98 -1.67 14.72
C ARG A 136 -23.12 -2.67 13.94
N TRP A 137 -23.19 -2.65 12.61
CA TRP A 137 -22.33 -3.50 11.77
C TRP A 137 -20.84 -3.21 11.99
N ALA A 138 -20.47 -1.95 12.14
CA ALA A 138 -19.09 -1.54 12.39
C ALA A 138 -18.56 -1.95 13.78
N GLN A 139 -19.46 -2.15 14.74
CA GLN A 139 -19.14 -2.66 16.08
C GLN A 139 -19.17 -4.19 16.16
N ALA A 140 -19.83 -4.85 15.21
CA ALA A 140 -19.89 -6.31 15.14
C ALA A 140 -18.53 -6.93 14.77
N HIS A 141 -18.42 -8.23 15.04
CA HIS A 141 -17.25 -9.02 14.65
C HIS A 141 -17.16 -9.14 13.12
N VAL A 142 -15.93 -9.28 12.63
CA VAL A 142 -15.63 -9.59 11.23
C VAL A 142 -16.11 -11.01 10.93
N LEU A 143 -16.64 -11.26 9.74
CA LEU A 143 -17.19 -12.59 9.38
C LEU A 143 -16.12 -13.68 9.37
N HIS A 144 -14.89 -13.32 9.03
CA HIS A 144 -13.76 -14.24 8.92
C HIS A 144 -12.93 -14.20 10.18
N GLN A 145 -12.53 -15.36 10.69
CA GLN A 145 -11.48 -15.40 11.70
C GLN A 145 -10.13 -15.06 11.09
N GLY A 146 -9.20 -14.54 11.89
CA GLY A 146 -7.82 -14.37 11.43
C GLY A 146 -7.26 -15.73 11.01
N GLY A 147 -6.50 -15.77 9.92
CA GLY A 147 -5.86 -17.01 9.46
C GLY A 147 -5.11 -17.67 10.63
N ASP A 148 -5.46 -18.92 10.91
CA ASP A 148 -4.82 -19.70 11.95
C ASP A 148 -3.40 -20.01 11.48
N SER A 149 -2.41 -19.43 12.14
CA SER A 149 -1.03 -19.84 11.93
C SER A 149 -0.65 -20.71 13.10
N THR A 150 -1.01 -21.99 13.06
CA THR A 150 -0.32 -22.97 13.89
C THR A 150 1.16 -22.90 13.48
N PRO A 151 2.06 -22.41 14.35
CA PRO A 151 3.48 -22.45 14.05
C PRO A 151 3.84 -23.92 13.78
N LEU A 152 4.59 -24.18 12.71
CA LEU A 152 5.19 -25.51 12.55
C LEU A 152 6.00 -25.78 13.83
N ASP A 153 5.77 -26.95 14.43
CA ASP A 153 6.23 -27.34 15.78
C ASP A 153 7.76 -27.19 15.97
N GLU A 154 8.48 -27.11 14.85
CA GLU A 154 9.94 -26.96 14.75
C GLU A 154 10.47 -25.56 15.11
N PHE A 155 9.63 -24.52 15.16
CA PHE A 155 10.07 -23.16 15.48
C PHE A 155 9.17 -22.48 16.51
N SER A 156 9.78 -21.94 17.56
CA SER A 156 9.08 -21.03 18.46
C SER A 156 8.61 -19.77 17.69
N ASN A 157 7.52 -19.16 18.16
CA ASN A 157 7.03 -17.92 17.56
C ASN A 157 8.08 -16.77 17.63
N ALA A 158 8.95 -16.79 18.63
CA ALA A 158 10.09 -15.87 18.75
C ALA A 158 11.12 -16.07 17.62
N GLU A 159 11.51 -17.31 17.33
CA GLU A 159 12.43 -17.62 16.22
C GLU A 159 11.82 -17.27 14.86
N ARG A 160 10.54 -17.61 14.65
CA ARG A 160 9.82 -17.21 13.43
C ARG A 160 9.82 -15.70 13.23
N LEU A 161 9.61 -14.93 14.31
CA LEU A 161 9.63 -13.48 14.28
C LEU A 161 11.05 -12.95 13.98
N ALA A 162 12.08 -13.55 14.59
CA ALA A 162 13.48 -13.20 14.38
C ALA A 162 13.89 -13.42 12.91
N ILE A 163 13.57 -14.59 12.34
CA ILE A 163 13.82 -14.91 10.92
C ILE A 163 13.12 -13.89 10.01
N ARG A 164 11.83 -13.65 10.24
CA ARG A 164 11.06 -12.66 9.45
C ARG A 164 11.70 -11.27 9.50
N ASN A 165 12.12 -10.84 10.68
CA ASN A 165 12.73 -9.53 10.87
C ASN A 165 14.11 -9.45 10.21
N ALA A 166 14.93 -10.50 10.31
CA ALA A 166 16.22 -10.59 9.64
C ALA A 166 16.08 -10.55 8.11
N CYS A 167 15.13 -11.31 7.54
CA CYS A 167 14.83 -11.26 6.11
C CYS A 167 14.39 -9.84 5.67
N ARG A 168 13.48 -9.21 6.43
CA ARG A 168 13.04 -7.83 6.16
C ARG A 168 14.19 -6.82 6.25
N ALA A 169 15.10 -7.00 7.22
CA ALA A 169 16.28 -6.14 7.34
C ALA A 169 17.19 -6.26 6.11
N ARG A 170 17.47 -7.49 5.66
CA ARG A 170 18.27 -7.73 4.43
C ARG A 170 17.63 -7.13 3.18
N ILE A 171 16.31 -7.25 3.03
CA ILE A 171 15.59 -6.64 1.91
C ILE A 171 15.75 -5.11 1.94
N ARG A 172 15.51 -4.47 3.09
CA ARG A 172 15.65 -3.01 3.24
C ARG A 172 17.08 -2.54 2.98
N GLU A 173 18.07 -3.29 3.45
CA GLU A 173 19.49 -2.99 3.22
C GLU A 173 19.83 -3.06 1.73
N LEU A 174 19.35 -4.11 1.03
CA LEU A 174 19.52 -4.25 -0.41
C LEU A 174 18.85 -3.09 -1.16
N GLU A 175 17.61 -2.75 -0.80
CA GLU A 175 16.87 -1.64 -1.41
C GLU A 175 17.58 -0.30 -1.19
N ALA A 176 18.11 -0.05 0.01
CA ALA A 176 18.88 1.15 0.31
C ALA A 176 20.16 1.24 -0.54
N ARG A 177 20.89 0.12 -0.69
CA ARG A 177 22.08 0.03 -1.56
C ARG A 177 21.73 0.28 -3.03
N LEU A 178 20.64 -0.29 -3.51
CA LEU A 178 20.15 -0.05 -4.87
C LEU A 178 19.74 1.42 -5.09
N ALA A 179 19.10 2.05 -4.09
CA ALA A 179 18.72 3.46 -4.17
C ALA A 179 19.94 4.39 -4.25
N VAL A 180 21.01 4.08 -3.53
CA VAL A 180 22.31 4.78 -3.66
C VAL A 180 22.86 4.63 -5.08
N GLY A 181 22.92 3.39 -5.60
CA GLY A 181 23.40 3.13 -6.96
C GLY A 181 22.59 3.85 -8.05
N ARG A 182 21.26 3.88 -7.93
CA ARG A 182 20.38 4.61 -8.84
C ARG A 182 20.63 6.11 -8.81
N ARG A 183 20.81 6.70 -7.63
CA ARG A 183 21.14 8.14 -7.49
C ARG A 183 22.49 8.46 -8.11
N LEU A 184 23.50 7.63 -7.84
CA LEU A 184 24.84 7.79 -8.41
C LEU A 184 24.79 7.76 -9.95
N LEU A 185 24.08 6.78 -10.51
CA LEU A 185 23.89 6.63 -11.96
C LEU A 185 23.11 7.80 -12.59
N ALA A 186 22.15 8.40 -11.87
CA ALA A 186 21.38 9.53 -12.37
C ALA A 186 22.22 10.82 -12.50
N SER A 187 23.30 10.94 -11.73
CA SER A 187 24.26 12.06 -11.80
C SER A 187 25.48 11.78 -12.67
N ALA A 188 25.51 10.63 -13.35
CA ALA A 188 26.67 10.16 -14.10
C ALA A 188 26.61 10.59 -15.56
N ASP A 189 27.78 10.86 -16.13
CA ASP A 189 27.98 11.21 -17.54
C ASP A 189 28.73 10.09 -18.28
N ASP A 190 28.78 10.14 -19.61
CA ASP A 190 29.57 9.18 -20.40
C ASP A 190 31.07 9.42 -20.13
N PRO A 191 31.76 8.49 -19.44
CA PRO A 191 33.14 8.67 -19.01
C PRO A 191 34.13 8.75 -20.19
N ARG A 192 33.73 8.38 -21.41
CA ARG A 192 34.56 8.60 -22.62
C ARG A 192 34.69 10.08 -22.96
N SER A 193 33.73 10.90 -22.53
CA SER A 193 33.71 12.35 -22.75
C SER A 193 34.11 13.15 -21.52
N THR A 194 33.78 12.67 -20.31
CA THR A 194 34.01 13.38 -19.03
C THR A 194 35.13 12.81 -18.18
N GLY A 195 35.71 11.67 -18.58
CA GLY A 195 36.74 10.95 -17.83
C GLY A 195 36.19 9.91 -16.84
N TRP A 196 37.09 9.06 -16.34
CA TRP A 196 36.75 7.92 -15.46
C TRP A 196 36.97 8.20 -13.96
N GLU A 197 37.26 9.44 -13.58
CA GLU A 197 37.65 9.79 -12.21
C GLU A 197 36.48 9.74 -11.22
N ARG A 198 35.27 10.00 -11.70
CA ARG A 198 34.06 9.97 -10.87
C ARG A 198 33.50 8.56 -10.80
N SER A 199 33.25 8.07 -9.60
CA SER A 199 32.62 6.76 -9.37
C SER A 199 31.23 6.64 -10.05
N ALA A 200 30.54 7.77 -10.22
CA ALA A 200 29.29 7.86 -10.98
C ALA A 200 29.48 7.45 -12.44
N ASP A 201 30.48 8.02 -13.12
CA ASP A 201 30.74 7.83 -14.54
C ASP A 201 31.30 6.41 -14.80
N VAL A 202 32.06 5.86 -13.85
CA VAL A 202 32.44 4.42 -13.85
C VAL A 202 31.19 3.52 -13.82
N LEU A 203 30.22 3.82 -12.96
CA LEU A 203 28.97 3.05 -12.87
C LEU A 203 28.13 3.17 -14.15
N TRP A 204 28.13 4.34 -14.78
CA TRP A 204 27.54 4.55 -16.10
C TRP A 204 28.21 3.66 -17.15
N GLY A 205 29.54 3.64 -17.17
CA GLY A 205 30.34 2.80 -18.07
C GLY A 205 29.98 1.32 -17.93
N ILE A 206 29.93 0.81 -16.70
CA ILE A 206 29.52 -0.58 -16.42
C ILE A 206 28.11 -0.86 -16.95
N ARG A 207 27.16 0.07 -16.75
CA ARG A 207 25.75 -0.09 -17.15
C ARG A 207 25.55 -0.08 -18.66
N HIS A 208 26.22 0.81 -19.39
CA HIS A 208 25.93 1.09 -20.79
C HIS A 208 26.97 0.52 -21.76
N LEU A 209 28.24 0.45 -21.37
CA LEU A 209 29.31 -0.16 -22.18
C LEU A 209 29.43 -1.68 -21.90
N GLY A 210 28.81 -2.14 -20.82
CA GLY A 210 28.78 -3.54 -20.42
C GLY A 210 30.10 -4.01 -19.82
N ARG A 211 30.07 -5.23 -19.28
CA ARG A 211 31.24 -5.89 -18.71
C ARG A 211 31.57 -7.15 -19.49
N ARG A 212 32.86 -7.41 -19.70
CA ARG A 212 33.28 -8.71 -20.25
C ARG A 212 33.18 -9.78 -19.17
N PRO A 213 32.66 -10.97 -19.47
CA PRO A 213 32.71 -12.09 -18.55
C PRO A 213 34.14 -12.35 -18.08
N GLY A 214 34.36 -12.44 -16.77
CA GLY A 214 35.66 -12.76 -16.17
C GLY A 214 36.72 -11.65 -16.14
N ALA A 215 36.47 -10.48 -16.74
CA ALA A 215 37.39 -9.33 -16.62
C ALA A 215 37.32 -8.72 -15.20
N SER A 216 38.38 -8.08 -14.71
CA SER A 216 38.28 -7.21 -13.53
C SER A 216 37.63 -5.87 -13.91
N ILE A 217 37.09 -5.14 -12.93
CA ILE A 217 36.56 -3.79 -13.16
C ILE A 217 37.66 -2.87 -13.72
N GLU A 218 38.87 -3.00 -13.17
CA GLU A 218 40.05 -2.25 -13.63
C GLU A 218 40.40 -2.54 -15.11
N ALA A 219 40.36 -3.80 -15.54
CA ALA A 219 40.59 -4.16 -16.94
C ALA A 219 39.51 -3.61 -17.88
N ASP A 220 38.26 -3.52 -17.42
CA ASP A 220 37.17 -2.91 -18.17
C ASP A 220 37.37 -1.38 -18.31
N VAL A 221 37.83 -0.71 -17.25
CA VAL A 221 38.14 0.73 -17.23
C VAL A 221 39.33 1.05 -18.13
N LEU A 222 40.46 0.35 -17.98
CA LEU A 222 41.67 0.58 -18.77
C LEU A 222 41.42 0.44 -20.28
N ARG A 223 40.63 -0.56 -20.68
CA ARG A 223 40.23 -0.73 -22.08
C ARG A 223 39.39 0.45 -22.57
N ALA A 224 38.40 0.86 -21.79
CA ALA A 224 37.51 1.93 -22.20
C ALA A 224 38.25 3.27 -22.31
N CYS A 225 39.28 3.50 -21.49
CA CYS A 225 40.24 4.59 -21.66
C CYS A 225 41.11 4.43 -22.92
N ALA A 226 41.59 3.21 -23.21
CA ALA A 226 42.46 2.92 -24.35
C ALA A 226 41.75 3.04 -25.73
N SER A 227 40.43 2.94 -25.77
CA SER A 227 39.63 3.17 -26.99
C SER A 227 39.46 4.64 -27.41
N GLY A 228 40.08 5.59 -26.68
CA GLY A 228 40.33 6.95 -27.15
C GLY A 228 39.33 8.01 -26.70
N VAL A 229 39.90 9.09 -26.15
CA VAL A 229 39.55 10.50 -26.43
C VAL A 229 39.89 10.80 -27.90
#